data_AF-A0A845L8U5-F1
#
_entry.id   AF-A0A845L8U5-F1
#
_cell.length_a   1.000
_cell.length_b   1.000
_cell.length_c   1.000
_cell.angle_alpha   90.00
_cell.angle_beta   90.00
_cell.angle_gamma   90.00
#
_symmetry.space_group_name_H-M   'P 1'
#
loop_
_entity.id
_entity.type
_entity.pdbx_description
1 polymer ?
#
loop_
_entity_poly.entity_id
_entity_poly.type
_entity_poly.pdbx_seq_one_letter_code
_entity_poly.pdbx_strand_id
1 'polypeptide(L)'
;MNRRRFLYGALAALATLPFGSLAALAATPQFGLRELYWGVTGADVQQLQGYLKDMGYFTEELTGYFGAVTANAVKRFQADRKLLVDGVAGPQTFKALRPQVLDWFNSVTYLLPIGVTAKVTDPLTGLSYTIKRTGGVKHADVEPVTAWDTSVMKRIYGGVWSWNRKPVIVTVKGWRIAASVNGMPHGYDTIATNNMQGQTCIHFLNSRTHEGDSLDGEHQAAVRKAATYL
;
A
#
# COMPACT_ATOMS: atom_id res chain seq x y z
N MET A 1 -10.01 -80.38 40.91
CA MET A 1 -8.89 -79.46 41.21
C MET A 1 -8.99 -78.22 40.32
N ASN A 2 -8.99 -77.04 40.95
CA ASN A 2 -9.42 -75.72 40.46
C ASN A 2 -8.80 -75.19 39.15
N ARG A 3 -9.66 -74.72 38.22
CA ARG A 3 -9.43 -73.64 37.22
C ARG A 3 -10.81 -73.10 36.80
N ARG A 4 -11.13 -71.81 36.60
CA ARG A 4 -10.47 -70.50 36.68
C ARG A 4 -11.60 -69.44 36.73
N ARG A 5 -11.32 -68.28 37.35
CA ARG A 5 -12.18 -67.10 37.51
C ARG A 5 -12.40 -66.35 36.18
N PHE A 6 -13.59 -65.81 35.96
CA PHE A 6 -13.86 -64.66 35.09
C PHE A 6 -14.43 -63.53 35.96
N LEU A 7 -13.78 -62.37 35.97
CA LEU A 7 -14.33 -61.12 36.51
C LEU A 7 -14.21 -60.07 35.41
N TYR A 8 -15.36 -59.50 35.06
CA TYR A 8 -15.52 -58.34 34.18
C TYR A 8 -15.06 -57.08 34.92
N GLY A 9 -14.14 -56.34 34.31
CA GLY A 9 -13.77 -54.99 34.76
C GLY A 9 -13.82 -54.04 33.56
N ALA A 10 -14.89 -53.25 33.46
CA ALA A 10 -14.98 -52.15 32.52
C ALA A 10 -14.21 -50.94 33.10
N LEU A 11 -13.14 -50.52 32.43
CA LEU A 11 -12.45 -49.26 32.72
C LEU A 11 -13.12 -48.14 31.92
N ALA A 12 -13.76 -47.20 32.62
CA ALA A 12 -14.10 -45.89 32.07
C ALA A 12 -12.85 -45.01 32.10
N ALA A 13 -12.32 -44.64 30.93
CA ALA A 13 -11.26 -43.65 30.81
C ALA A 13 -11.88 -42.24 30.80
N LEU A 14 -11.67 -41.49 31.89
CA LEU A 14 -11.91 -40.04 31.93
C LEU A 14 -10.81 -39.32 31.14
N ALA A 15 -11.13 -38.85 29.95
CA ALA A 15 -10.27 -37.94 29.19
C ALA A 15 -10.33 -36.54 29.81
N THR A 16 -9.24 -36.10 30.42
CA THR A 16 -9.03 -34.72 30.85
C THR A 16 -8.68 -33.87 29.63
N LEU A 17 -9.55 -32.95 29.24
CA LEU A 17 -9.24 -31.97 28.18
C LEU A 17 -8.28 -30.91 28.75
N PRO A 18 -7.19 -30.55 28.05
CA PRO A 18 -6.35 -29.45 28.50
C PRO A 18 -7.10 -28.13 28.29
N PHE A 19 -7.19 -27.34 29.35
CA PHE A 19 -7.53 -25.92 29.29
C PHE A 19 -6.39 -25.17 28.57
N GLY A 20 -6.47 -25.11 27.24
CA GLY A 20 -5.60 -24.30 26.39
C GLY A 20 -6.36 -23.08 25.87
N SER A 21 -6.09 -21.94 26.50
CA SER A 21 -6.20 -20.56 25.99
C SER A 21 -7.15 -20.28 24.82
N LEU A 22 -8.39 -19.90 25.13
CA LEU A 22 -9.20 -19.05 24.26
C LEU A 22 -8.63 -17.63 24.30
N ALA A 23 -7.74 -17.26 23.37
CA ALA A 23 -7.59 -15.91 22.81
C ALA A 23 -6.27 -15.76 22.04
N ALA A 24 -6.30 -16.15 20.77
CA ALA A 24 -5.75 -15.28 19.73
C ALA A 24 -6.82 -15.22 18.65
N LEU A 25 -7.96 -14.57 18.99
CA LEU A 25 -8.81 -14.03 17.94
C LEU A 25 -7.90 -13.05 17.22
N ALA A 26 -7.42 -13.39 16.02
CA ALA A 26 -6.67 -12.47 15.19
C ALA A 26 -7.47 -11.16 15.17
N ALA A 27 -6.93 -10.11 15.79
CA ALA A 27 -7.61 -8.83 15.89
C ALA A 27 -7.97 -8.45 14.46
N THR A 28 -9.27 -8.46 14.16
CA THR A 28 -9.79 -7.98 12.88
C THR A 28 -9.16 -6.60 12.65
N PRO A 29 -8.57 -6.31 11.48
CA PRO A 29 -7.96 -5.01 11.26
C PRO A 29 -9.02 -3.92 11.45
N GLN A 30 -8.94 -3.22 12.59
CA GLN A 30 -9.93 -2.25 13.05
C GLN A 30 -9.77 -0.88 12.39
N PHE A 31 -8.84 -0.77 11.42
CA PHE A 31 -8.51 0.48 10.79
C PHE A 31 -9.71 1.05 10.03
N GLY A 32 -10.17 2.23 10.46
CA GLY A 32 -11.33 2.90 9.89
C GLY A 32 -12.70 2.45 10.44
N LEU A 33 -12.74 1.52 11.41
CA LEU A 33 -13.99 1.09 12.06
C LEU A 33 -14.37 1.92 13.27
N ARG A 34 -13.44 2.72 13.80
CA ARG A 34 -13.65 3.67 14.88
C ARG A 34 -12.87 4.95 14.62
N GLU A 35 -13.25 6.02 15.28
CA GLU A 35 -12.48 7.25 15.29
C GLU A 35 -11.20 7.08 16.12
N LEU A 36 -10.11 7.68 15.65
CA LEU A 36 -8.86 7.77 16.40
C LEU A 36 -8.64 9.22 16.81
N TYR A 37 -8.49 9.44 18.11
CA TYR A 37 -8.39 10.75 18.73
C TYR A 37 -7.43 10.68 19.92
N TRP A 38 -7.16 11.83 20.53
CA TRP A 38 -6.21 11.94 21.64
C TRP A 38 -6.43 10.89 22.73
N GLY A 39 -5.34 10.23 23.13
CA GLY A 39 -5.29 9.28 24.23
C GLY A 39 -5.57 7.83 23.84
N VAL A 40 -6.19 7.56 22.69
CA VAL A 40 -6.45 6.18 22.28
C VAL A 40 -5.16 5.48 21.83
N THR A 41 -5.09 4.18 22.09
CA THR A 41 -3.99 3.31 21.66
C THR A 41 -4.49 2.19 20.77
N GLY A 42 -3.60 1.61 19.95
CA GLY A 42 -3.89 0.39 19.21
C GLY A 42 -3.07 0.24 17.93
N ALA A 43 -3.20 -0.94 17.32
CA ALA A 43 -2.58 -1.24 16.03
C ALA A 43 -3.14 -0.38 14.89
N ASP A 44 -4.38 0.11 15.01
CA ASP A 44 -5.00 1.05 14.09
C ASP A 44 -4.39 2.47 14.17
N VAL A 45 -4.02 2.91 15.38
CA VAL A 45 -3.24 4.14 15.58
C VAL A 45 -1.85 3.99 14.96
N GLN A 46 -1.19 2.84 15.15
CA GLN A 46 0.11 2.58 14.56
C GLN A 46 0.05 2.60 13.01
N GLN A 47 -1.01 2.02 12.43
CA GLN A 47 -1.27 2.09 10.99
C GLN A 47 -1.50 3.53 10.51
N LEU A 48 -2.29 4.33 11.24
CA LEU A 48 -2.51 5.75 10.92
C LEU A 48 -1.17 6.50 10.89
N GLN A 49 -0.33 6.30 11.91
CA GLN A 49 0.99 6.90 11.98
C GLN A 49 1.86 6.48 10.79
N GLY A 50 1.81 5.20 10.39
CA GLY A 50 2.49 4.67 9.22
C GLY A 50 2.09 5.40 7.92
N TYR A 51 0.78 5.54 7.65
CA TYR A 51 0.31 6.25 6.47
C TYR A 51 0.69 7.74 6.50
N LEU A 52 0.56 8.39 7.65
CA LEU A 52 0.98 9.78 7.81
C LEU A 52 2.49 9.94 7.61
N LYS A 53 3.29 8.98 8.06
CA LYS A 53 4.75 8.96 7.86
C LYS A 53 5.13 8.81 6.40
N ASP A 54 4.48 7.86 5.71
CA ASP A 54 4.64 7.66 4.28
C ASP A 54 4.28 8.90 3.45
N MET A 55 3.30 9.67 3.92
CA MET A 55 2.85 10.92 3.29
C MET A 55 3.62 12.15 3.79
N GLY A 56 4.63 11.99 4.65
CA GLY A 56 5.48 13.08 5.14
C GLY A 56 4.89 13.94 6.26
N TYR A 57 3.78 13.54 6.87
CA TYR A 57 3.12 14.25 7.97
C TYR A 57 3.55 13.80 9.36
N PHE A 58 4.25 12.65 9.49
CA PHE A 58 4.67 12.07 10.76
C PHE A 58 6.13 11.61 10.68
N THR A 59 6.94 11.96 11.68
CA THR A 59 8.40 11.70 11.67
C THR A 59 8.84 10.71 12.74
N GLU A 60 8.05 10.55 13.79
CA GLU A 60 8.42 9.78 14.97
C GLU A 60 8.28 8.26 14.78
N GLU A 61 8.59 7.52 15.84
CA GLU A 61 8.32 6.09 15.94
C GLU A 61 6.82 5.80 16.00
N LEU A 62 6.44 4.67 15.39
CA LEU A 62 5.04 4.25 15.34
C LEU A 62 4.67 3.57 16.66
N THR A 63 4.38 4.36 17.68
CA THR A 63 4.11 3.88 19.05
C THR A 63 2.74 3.23 19.19
N GLY A 64 1.81 3.46 18.26
CA GLY A 64 0.42 3.09 18.43
C GLY A 64 -0.31 3.89 19.52
N TYR A 65 0.28 4.97 20.04
CA TYR A 65 -0.36 5.92 20.95
C TYR A 65 -0.71 7.22 20.23
N PHE A 66 -1.97 7.64 20.35
CA PHE A 66 -2.45 8.88 19.75
C PHE A 66 -2.23 10.05 20.71
N GLY A 67 -0.99 10.54 20.76
CA GLY A 67 -0.61 11.74 21.54
C GLY A 67 -0.59 13.02 20.71
N ALA A 68 0.07 14.04 21.27
CA ALA A 68 0.22 15.36 20.64
C ALA A 68 0.80 15.31 19.23
N VAL A 69 1.83 14.48 19.02
CA VAL A 69 2.50 14.39 17.73
C VAL A 69 1.57 13.80 16.67
N THR A 70 0.83 12.75 17.01
CA THR A 70 -0.17 12.14 16.11
C THR A 70 -1.29 13.13 15.79
N ALA A 71 -1.83 13.82 16.80
CA ALA A 71 -2.87 14.83 16.61
C ALA A 71 -2.43 15.97 15.67
N ASN A 72 -1.20 16.47 15.84
CA ASN A 72 -0.66 17.52 14.99
C ASN A 72 -0.38 17.04 13.56
N ALA A 73 0.04 15.78 13.38
CA ALA A 73 0.17 15.17 12.06
C ALA A 73 -1.19 15.05 11.35
N VAL A 74 -2.23 14.60 12.06
CA VAL A 74 -3.61 14.52 11.53
C VAL A 74 -4.12 15.91 11.14
N LYS A 75 -3.93 16.94 11.98
CA LYS A 75 -4.36 18.31 11.66
C LYS A 75 -3.69 18.86 10.39
N ARG A 76 -2.38 18.66 10.23
CA ARG A 76 -1.64 19.07 9.02
C ARG A 76 -2.17 18.36 7.78
N PHE A 77 -2.36 17.05 7.88
CA PHE A 77 -2.95 16.25 6.81
C PHE A 77 -4.36 16.72 6.44
N GLN A 78 -5.22 16.94 7.43
CA GLN A 78 -6.58 17.45 7.22
C GLN A 78 -6.59 18.80 6.52
N ALA A 79 -5.73 19.73 6.96
CA ALA A 79 -5.61 21.06 6.35
C ALA A 79 -5.22 20.95 4.87
N ASP A 80 -4.18 20.17 4.55
CA ASP A 80 -3.73 19.97 3.17
C ASP A 80 -4.75 19.24 2.29
N ARG A 81 -5.61 18.40 2.89
CA ARG A 81 -6.71 17.71 2.20
C ARG A 81 -8.02 18.50 2.22
N LYS A 82 -8.01 19.74 2.74
CA LYS A 82 -9.19 20.61 2.83
C LYS A 82 -10.36 19.95 3.58
N LEU A 83 -10.04 19.22 4.65
CA LEU A 83 -11.00 18.59 5.56
C LEU A 83 -11.25 19.50 6.78
N LEU A 84 -12.22 19.11 7.62
CA LEU A 84 -12.34 19.67 8.96
C LEU A 84 -11.04 19.39 9.75
N VAL A 85 -10.44 20.44 10.32
CA VAL A 85 -9.15 20.37 11.03
C VAL A 85 -9.38 20.25 12.54
N ASP A 86 -9.87 19.10 12.97
CA ASP A 86 -10.16 18.79 14.38
C ASP A 86 -9.06 17.94 15.05
N GLY A 87 -8.16 17.33 14.27
CA GLY A 87 -7.15 16.39 14.78
C GLY A 87 -7.70 15.01 15.13
N VAL A 88 -8.93 14.70 14.70
CA VAL A 88 -9.58 13.40 14.84
C VAL A 88 -9.53 12.65 13.51
N ALA A 89 -8.99 11.45 13.52
CA ALA A 89 -9.06 10.58 12.36
C ALA A 89 -10.42 9.86 12.34
N GLY A 90 -11.41 10.50 11.71
CA GLY A 90 -12.73 9.93 11.42
C GLY A 90 -12.88 9.49 9.95
N PRO A 91 -14.12 9.15 9.52
CA PRO A 91 -14.39 8.58 8.19
C PRO A 91 -13.83 9.39 7.01
N GLN A 92 -13.91 10.73 7.07
CA GLN A 92 -13.36 11.59 6.00
C GLN A 92 -11.83 11.56 5.97
N THR A 93 -11.18 11.57 7.13
CA THR A 93 -9.72 11.43 7.25
C THR A 93 -9.27 10.08 6.67
N PHE A 94 -9.94 8.97 7.03
CA PHE A 94 -9.61 7.65 6.49
C PHE A 94 -9.83 7.54 4.98
N LYS A 95 -10.91 8.13 4.46
CA LYS A 95 -11.15 8.18 3.01
C LYS A 95 -10.02 8.94 2.29
N ALA A 96 -9.55 10.04 2.85
CA ALA A 96 -8.47 10.83 2.28
C ALA A 96 -7.10 10.15 2.36
N LEU A 97 -6.90 9.22 3.30
CA LEU A 97 -5.66 8.43 3.39
C LEU A 97 -5.54 7.42 2.24
N ARG A 98 -6.67 6.90 1.71
CA ARG A 98 -6.66 5.94 0.59
C ARG A 98 -6.00 6.52 -0.66
N PRO A 99 -5.51 5.68 -1.58
CA PRO A 99 -5.01 6.12 -2.87
C PRO A 99 -6.11 6.86 -3.64
N GLN A 100 -5.85 8.12 -3.99
CA GLN A 100 -6.79 8.96 -4.71
C GLN A 100 -6.72 8.65 -6.20
N VAL A 101 -7.88 8.53 -6.85
CA VAL A 101 -7.96 8.42 -8.30
C VAL A 101 -7.81 9.82 -8.88
N LEU A 102 -6.61 10.16 -9.33
CA LEU A 102 -6.31 11.47 -9.90
C LEU A 102 -6.12 11.38 -11.41
N ASP A 103 -6.69 12.37 -12.10
CA ASP A 103 -6.55 12.54 -13.54
C ASP A 103 -5.11 12.87 -13.93
N TRP A 104 -4.60 12.19 -14.96
CA TRP A 104 -3.23 12.38 -15.45
C TRP A 104 -2.97 13.83 -15.86
N PHE A 105 -3.81 14.38 -16.75
CA PHE A 105 -3.56 15.65 -17.42
C PHE A 105 -3.79 16.85 -16.49
N ASN A 106 -4.76 16.76 -15.58
CA ASN A 106 -5.19 17.87 -14.74
C ASN A 106 -4.54 17.90 -13.36
N SER A 107 -3.97 16.78 -12.90
CA SER A 107 -3.47 16.66 -11.53
C SER A 107 -2.08 16.04 -11.45
N VAL A 108 -1.92 14.83 -11.97
CA VAL A 108 -0.70 14.04 -11.72
C VAL A 108 0.53 14.65 -12.38
N THR A 109 0.39 15.25 -13.56
CA THR A 109 1.47 15.96 -14.26
C THR A 109 2.14 17.05 -13.41
N TYR A 110 1.37 17.73 -12.54
CA TYR A 110 1.88 18.76 -11.62
C TYR A 110 2.49 18.17 -10.34
N LEU A 111 1.97 17.03 -9.90
CA LEU A 111 2.48 16.33 -8.71
C LEU A 111 3.79 15.58 -9.00
N LEU A 112 3.89 14.96 -10.18
CA LEU A 112 5.00 14.15 -10.65
C LEU A 112 5.55 14.69 -11.99
N PRO A 113 6.15 15.90 -12.06
CA PRO A 113 6.81 16.38 -13.27
C PRO A 113 8.07 15.55 -13.58
N ILE A 114 8.58 15.64 -14.82
CA ILE A 114 9.82 14.96 -15.22
C ILE A 114 10.96 15.37 -14.27
N GLY A 115 11.75 14.39 -13.84
CA GLY A 115 12.83 14.55 -12.87
C GLY A 115 12.44 14.28 -11.43
N VAL A 116 11.14 14.29 -11.08
CA VAL A 116 10.68 14.03 -9.71
C VAL A 116 10.70 12.54 -9.38
N THR A 117 11.14 12.23 -8.17
CA THR A 117 11.09 10.88 -7.61
C THR A 117 9.80 10.62 -6.87
N ALA A 118 9.32 9.37 -6.91
CA ALA A 118 8.18 8.91 -6.15
C ALA A 118 8.39 7.48 -5.65
N LYS A 119 7.70 7.12 -4.57
CA LYS A 119 7.65 5.75 -4.07
C LYS A 119 6.49 5.03 -4.75
N VAL A 120 6.74 3.85 -5.32
CA VAL A 120 5.71 2.94 -5.84
C VAL A 120 5.57 1.77 -4.90
N THR A 121 4.35 1.45 -4.49
CA THR A 121 4.04 0.32 -3.60
C THR A 121 3.08 -0.63 -4.28
N ASP A 122 3.39 -1.93 -4.27
CA ASP A 122 2.42 -2.98 -4.56
C ASP A 122 1.55 -3.22 -3.33
N PRO A 123 0.25 -2.88 -3.37
CA PRO A 123 -0.62 -2.96 -2.20
C PRO A 123 -0.89 -4.40 -1.75
N LEU A 124 -0.61 -5.41 -2.58
CA LEU A 124 -0.84 -6.82 -2.20
C LEU A 124 0.31 -7.38 -1.37
N THR A 125 1.55 -7.02 -1.71
CA THR A 125 2.75 -7.57 -1.06
C THR A 125 3.38 -6.60 -0.07
N GLY A 126 3.05 -5.31 -0.14
CA GLY A 126 3.70 -4.24 0.62
C GLY A 126 5.11 -3.88 0.11
N LEU A 127 5.60 -4.57 -0.92
CA LEU A 127 6.88 -4.24 -1.54
C LEU A 127 6.82 -2.84 -2.15
N SER A 128 7.87 -2.04 -1.92
CA SER A 128 7.97 -0.69 -2.45
C SER A 128 9.36 -0.39 -2.98
N TYR A 129 9.39 0.45 -4.01
CA TYR A 129 10.60 0.88 -4.71
C TYR A 129 10.48 2.33 -5.14
N THR A 130 11.60 3.00 -5.32
CA THR A 130 11.64 4.40 -5.75
C THR A 130 11.82 4.47 -7.25
N ILE A 131 11.02 5.31 -7.90
CA ILE A 131 11.16 5.66 -9.30
C ILE A 131 11.51 7.13 -9.47
N LYS A 132 12.07 7.47 -10.62
CA LYS A 132 12.15 8.83 -11.15
C LYS A 132 11.32 8.88 -12.44
N ARG A 133 10.51 9.92 -12.61
CA ARG A 133 9.88 10.17 -13.92
C ARG A 133 10.94 10.68 -14.90
N THR A 134 11.16 9.94 -15.98
CA THR A 134 12.19 10.22 -16.99
C THR A 134 11.59 10.83 -18.25
N GLY A 135 10.30 10.58 -18.52
CA GLY A 135 9.62 11.12 -19.69
C GLY A 135 8.11 10.95 -19.67
N GLY A 136 7.56 10.70 -20.86
CA GLY A 136 6.14 10.44 -21.11
C GLY A 136 5.27 11.71 -21.10
N VAL A 137 4.52 11.93 -22.17
CA VAL A 137 3.55 13.04 -22.27
C VAL A 137 2.15 12.59 -21.85
N LYS A 138 1.76 11.40 -22.28
CA LYS A 138 0.40 10.83 -22.14
C LYS A 138 0.23 9.95 -20.91
N HIS A 139 1.34 9.57 -20.30
CA HIS A 139 1.49 8.81 -19.05
C HIS A 139 2.90 9.08 -18.51
N ALA A 140 3.25 8.52 -17.36
CA ALA A 140 4.59 8.66 -16.81
C ALA A 140 5.48 7.55 -17.35
N ASP A 141 6.49 7.92 -18.13
CA ASP A 141 7.64 7.04 -18.33
C ASP A 141 8.57 7.19 -17.13
N VAL A 142 8.93 6.07 -16.51
CA VAL A 142 9.69 6.06 -15.27
C VAL A 142 10.79 5.01 -15.28
N GLU A 143 11.80 5.25 -14.47
CA GLU A 143 12.86 4.29 -14.19
C GLU A 143 13.04 4.13 -12.67
N PRO A 144 13.27 2.90 -12.17
CA PRO A 144 13.75 2.70 -10.81
C PRO A 144 15.04 3.49 -10.59
N VAL A 145 15.18 4.09 -9.41
CA VAL A 145 16.32 4.99 -9.12
C VAL A 145 17.61 4.18 -8.91
N THR A 146 17.51 2.99 -8.32
CA THR A 146 18.66 2.13 -8.01
C THR A 146 18.49 0.70 -8.52
N ALA A 147 19.58 -0.05 -8.58
CA ALA A 147 19.55 -1.49 -8.87
C ALA A 147 18.72 -2.28 -7.85
N TRP A 148 18.66 -1.81 -6.59
CA TRP A 148 17.79 -2.40 -5.58
C TRP A 148 16.31 -2.17 -5.91
N ASP A 149 15.94 -0.95 -6.28
CA ASP A 149 14.57 -0.61 -6.69
C ASP A 149 14.12 -1.47 -7.87
N THR A 150 14.99 -1.66 -8.87
CA THR A 150 14.75 -2.57 -9.99
C THR A 150 14.52 -4.00 -9.52
N SER A 151 15.33 -4.50 -8.59
CA SER A 151 15.16 -5.84 -8.05
C SER A 151 13.82 -6.04 -7.33
N VAL A 152 13.34 -5.01 -6.61
CA VAL A 152 12.04 -5.02 -5.95
C VAL A 152 10.91 -4.96 -6.97
N MET A 153 11.03 -4.11 -8.00
CA MET A 153 10.07 -4.08 -9.11
C MET A 153 9.94 -5.44 -9.78
N LYS A 154 11.07 -6.12 -10.10
CA LYS A 154 11.03 -7.48 -10.67
C LYS A 154 10.37 -8.47 -9.72
N ARG A 155 10.61 -8.40 -8.41
CA ARG A 155 9.97 -9.27 -7.42
C ARG A 155 8.45 -9.16 -7.38
N ILE A 156 7.89 -7.96 -7.58
CA ILE A 156 6.43 -7.75 -7.73
C ILE A 156 5.85 -8.55 -8.92
N TYR A 157 6.69 -8.86 -9.91
CA TYR A 157 6.38 -9.69 -11.07
C TYR A 157 6.93 -11.12 -10.98
N GLY A 158 7.30 -11.60 -9.79
CA GLY A 158 7.82 -12.96 -9.62
C GLY A 158 9.25 -13.15 -10.13
N GLY A 159 10.03 -12.08 -10.25
CA GLY A 159 11.42 -12.09 -10.69
C GLY A 159 11.61 -11.93 -12.20
N VAL A 160 10.53 -11.81 -12.98
CA VAL A 160 10.57 -11.67 -14.45
C VAL A 160 10.04 -10.32 -14.91
N TRP A 161 10.41 -9.92 -16.12
CA TRP A 161 9.79 -8.76 -16.78
C TRP A 161 8.42 -9.13 -17.32
N SER A 162 7.47 -8.19 -17.31
CA SER A 162 6.09 -8.49 -17.69
C SER A 162 5.29 -7.28 -18.13
N TRP A 163 4.53 -7.42 -19.21
CA TRP A 163 3.54 -6.44 -19.64
C TRP A 163 2.24 -6.44 -18.81
N ASN A 164 2.12 -7.36 -17.85
CA ASN A 164 0.91 -7.46 -17.03
C ASN A 164 0.68 -6.18 -16.21
N ARG A 165 -0.56 -5.69 -16.22
CA ARG A 165 -0.96 -4.44 -15.57
C ARG A 165 -1.31 -4.75 -14.13
N LYS A 166 -0.53 -4.20 -13.20
CA LYS A 166 -0.77 -4.33 -11.77
C LYS A 166 -1.34 -3.03 -11.19
N PRO A 167 -2.28 -3.10 -10.23
CA PRO A 167 -2.63 -1.94 -9.42
C PRO A 167 -1.44 -1.61 -8.51
N VAL A 168 -1.05 -0.34 -8.45
CA VAL A 168 -0.01 0.14 -7.54
C VAL A 168 -0.40 1.48 -6.92
N ILE A 169 0.28 1.84 -5.84
CA ILE A 169 0.10 3.12 -5.16
C ILE A 169 1.36 3.94 -5.38
N VAL A 170 1.22 5.12 -5.99
CA VAL A 170 2.32 6.08 -6.14
C VAL A 170 2.22 7.12 -5.03
N THR A 171 3.24 7.20 -4.18
CA THR A 171 3.34 8.19 -3.11
C THR A 171 4.32 9.29 -3.50
N VAL A 172 3.83 10.52 -3.61
CA VAL A 172 4.61 11.70 -4.05
C VAL A 172 4.04 12.98 -3.46
N LYS A 173 4.89 13.86 -2.92
CA LYS A 173 4.50 15.16 -2.33
C LYS A 173 3.31 15.05 -1.35
N GLY A 174 3.34 14.01 -0.51
CA GLY A 174 2.29 13.69 0.45
C GLY A 174 1.00 13.11 -0.15
N TRP A 175 0.86 12.98 -1.47
CA TRP A 175 -0.26 12.31 -2.10
C TRP A 175 0.00 10.83 -2.24
N ARG A 176 -1.03 10.01 -1.97
CA ARG A 176 -1.10 8.61 -2.40
C ARG A 176 -2.05 8.56 -3.58
N ILE A 177 -1.56 8.11 -4.72
CA ILE A 177 -2.27 8.15 -6.00
C ILE A 177 -2.47 6.73 -6.48
N ALA A 178 -3.71 6.39 -6.80
CA ALA A 178 -4.07 5.13 -7.42
C ALA A 178 -3.51 5.09 -8.85
N ALA A 179 -2.72 4.07 -9.15
CA ALA A 179 -2.01 3.97 -10.41
C ALA A 179 -1.98 2.52 -10.91
N SER A 180 -1.47 2.34 -12.12
CA SER A 180 -1.19 1.04 -12.70
C SER A 180 0.19 1.05 -13.35
N VAL A 181 0.92 -0.05 -13.20
CA VAL A 181 2.26 -0.20 -13.78
C VAL A 181 2.33 -1.51 -14.55
N ASN A 182 3.18 -1.53 -15.58
CA ASN A 182 3.71 -2.77 -16.15
C ASN A 182 5.20 -2.89 -15.79
N GLY A 183 5.72 -4.11 -15.74
CA GLY A 183 7.09 -4.40 -15.34
C GLY A 183 8.00 -4.72 -16.53
N MET A 184 7.66 -4.33 -17.76
CA MET A 184 8.50 -4.60 -18.92
C MET A 184 9.28 -3.33 -19.29
N PRO A 185 10.62 -3.32 -19.16
CA PRO A 185 11.44 -2.22 -19.66
C PRO A 185 11.33 -2.10 -21.18
N HIS A 186 11.24 -0.86 -21.67
CA HIS A 186 11.18 -0.53 -23.09
C HIS A 186 11.62 0.93 -23.31
N GLY A 187 11.83 1.32 -24.57
CA GLY A 187 12.23 2.69 -24.90
C GLY A 187 13.67 3.01 -24.48
N TYR A 188 13.89 4.25 -24.03
CA TYR A 188 15.21 4.77 -23.69
C TYR A 188 15.63 4.42 -22.27
N ASP A 189 16.94 4.28 -22.07
CA ASP A 189 17.59 4.06 -20.78
C ASP A 189 18.31 5.34 -20.37
N THR A 190 17.84 5.98 -19.30
CA THR A 190 18.40 7.25 -18.80
C THR A 190 19.17 7.09 -17.49
N ILE A 191 18.96 6.01 -16.73
CA ILE A 191 19.66 5.71 -15.48
C ILE A 191 20.47 4.41 -15.64
N ALA A 192 21.66 4.54 -16.25
CA ALA A 192 22.54 3.41 -16.57
C ALA A 192 22.97 2.53 -15.38
N THR A 193 22.80 2.99 -14.13
CA THR A 193 23.22 2.28 -12.91
C THR A 193 22.11 1.50 -12.22
N ASN A 194 20.87 1.50 -12.75
CA ASN A 194 19.73 0.85 -12.10
C ASN A 194 19.55 -0.63 -12.50
N ASN A 195 20.43 -1.21 -13.32
CA ASN A 195 20.31 -2.58 -13.84
C ASN A 195 18.99 -2.87 -14.59
N MET A 196 18.36 -1.84 -15.17
CA MET A 196 17.17 -1.95 -16.01
C MET A 196 17.45 -1.25 -17.34
N GLN A 197 17.39 -1.98 -18.44
CA GLN A 197 17.60 -1.40 -19.76
C GLN A 197 16.27 -0.84 -20.30
N GLY A 198 16.07 0.46 -20.12
CA GLY A 198 14.89 1.18 -20.60
C GLY A 198 14.08 1.78 -19.45
N GLN A 199 12.83 2.10 -19.74
CA GLN A 199 11.84 2.68 -18.82
C GLN A 199 10.57 1.80 -18.76
N THR A 200 9.75 1.98 -17.73
CA THR A 200 8.42 1.39 -17.63
C THR A 200 7.34 2.48 -17.61
N CYS A 201 6.12 2.12 -17.99
CA CYS A 201 5.00 3.06 -17.97
C CYS A 201 4.22 2.92 -16.67
N ILE A 202 3.99 4.05 -15.99
CA ILE A 202 2.96 4.17 -14.97
C ILE A 202 1.79 4.97 -15.53
N HIS A 203 0.64 4.33 -15.49
CA HIS A 203 -0.65 4.87 -15.91
C HIS A 203 -1.48 5.32 -14.72
N PHE A 204 -2.16 6.45 -14.90
CA PHE A 204 -3.11 7.05 -13.98
C PHE A 204 -4.48 7.17 -14.66
N LEU A 205 -5.48 7.74 -13.96
CA LEU A 205 -6.80 7.95 -14.57
C LEU A 205 -6.65 8.80 -15.84
N ASN A 206 -7.32 8.37 -16.91
CA ASN A 206 -7.34 9.01 -18.23
C ASN A 206 -5.99 9.10 -18.97
N SER A 207 -4.89 8.60 -18.40
CA SER A 207 -3.63 8.46 -19.14
C SER A 207 -3.79 7.53 -20.36
N ARG A 208 -3.02 7.77 -21.42
CA ARG A 208 -3.15 7.10 -22.72
C ARG A 208 -1.87 6.36 -23.11
N THR A 209 -2.00 5.31 -23.91
CA THR A 209 -0.86 4.53 -24.43
C THR A 209 -0.09 5.30 -25.52
N HIS A 210 1.16 4.88 -25.79
CA HIS A 210 1.98 5.45 -26.86
C HIS A 210 1.41 5.14 -28.25
N GLU A 211 1.14 3.87 -28.56
CA GLU A 211 0.92 3.38 -29.93
C GLU A 211 -0.48 3.63 -30.52
N GLY A 212 -1.41 4.22 -29.78
CA GLY A 212 -2.77 4.45 -30.30
C GLY A 212 -3.48 5.67 -29.75
N ASP A 213 -2.81 6.45 -28.90
CA ASP A 213 -3.45 7.53 -28.13
C ASP A 213 -4.75 7.10 -27.44
N SER A 214 -4.81 5.84 -27.01
CA SER A 214 -6.02 5.21 -26.53
C SER A 214 -6.00 5.02 -25.02
N LEU A 215 -7.19 4.98 -24.43
CA LEU A 215 -7.36 4.56 -23.04
C LEU A 215 -7.23 3.05 -22.98
N ASP A 216 -6.24 2.55 -22.23
CA ASP A 216 -6.08 1.13 -21.98
C ASP A 216 -7.03 0.68 -20.85
N GLY A 217 -7.97 -0.20 -21.19
CA GLY A 217 -9.00 -0.67 -20.24
C GLY A 217 -8.44 -1.40 -19.03
N GLU A 218 -7.34 -2.16 -19.20
CA GLU A 218 -6.71 -2.92 -18.11
C GLU A 218 -6.02 -1.98 -17.13
N HIS A 219 -5.28 -0.99 -17.61
CA HIS A 219 -4.69 0.06 -16.80
C HIS A 219 -5.76 0.87 -16.04
N GLN A 220 -6.85 1.27 -16.72
CA GLN A 220 -7.93 2.02 -16.06
C GLN A 220 -8.65 1.17 -14.99
N ALA A 221 -8.83 -0.13 -15.21
CA ALA A 221 -9.39 -1.05 -14.21
C ALA A 221 -8.43 -1.23 -13.03
N ALA A 222 -7.13 -1.37 -13.29
CA ALA A 222 -6.11 -1.47 -12.25
C ALA A 222 -6.01 -0.18 -11.40
N VAL A 223 -6.11 1.01 -12.01
CA VAL A 223 -6.19 2.29 -11.27
C VAL A 223 -7.40 2.29 -10.33
N ARG A 224 -8.59 1.91 -10.81
CA ARG A 224 -9.79 1.84 -9.95
C ARG A 224 -9.64 0.82 -8.83
N LYS A 225 -9.02 -0.32 -9.11
CA LYS A 225 -8.71 -1.34 -8.09
C LYS A 225 -7.70 -0.82 -7.08
N ALA A 226 -6.69 -0.07 -7.49
CA ALA A 226 -5.69 0.50 -6.58
C ALA A 226 -6.32 1.42 -5.53
N ALA A 227 -7.40 2.14 -5.88
CA ALA A 227 -8.11 3.04 -4.97
C ALA A 227 -8.93 2.33 -3.89
N THR A 228 -9.15 1.02 -3.98
CA THR A 228 -9.87 0.28 -2.94
C THR A 228 -8.97 -0.16 -1.79
N TYR A 229 -7.65 -0.12 -2.00
CA TYR A 229 -6.67 -0.45 -0.97
C TYR A 229 -6.51 0.66 0.05
N LEU A 230 -5.96 0.26 1.21
CA LEU A 230 -5.60 1.16 2.29
C LEU A 230 -4.12 1.49 2.27
#